data_AF-A0A357FSR0-F1
#
_entry.id   AF-A0A357FSR0-F1
#
_cell.length_a   1.000
_cell.length_b   1.000
_cell.length_c   1.000
_cell.angle_alpha   90.00
_cell.angle_beta   90.00
_cell.angle_gamma   90.00
#
_symmetry.space_group_name_H-M   'P 1'
#
loop_
_entity.id
_entity.type
_entity.pdbx_description
1 polymer ?
#
loop_
_entity_poly.entity_id
_entity_poly.type
_entity_poly.pdbx_seq_one_letter_code
_entity_poly.pdbx_strand_id
1 'polypeptide(L)'
;MNLESAIARIKKSFTKLNEAYGRPVFDEIAIVQATEVTTLSLKYYEGPREADFLNEMMEDSVALRNDVGDTRNNLGGEFGFTREGGGEGIDAYICLGPRVFLLCNNTAQSMEEVTKDARWLTAQGEFLNASQFFASDPLQL
;
A
#
# COMPACT_ATOMS: atom_id res chain seq x y z
N MET A 1 -2.57 -14.82 8.01
CA MET A 1 -1.53 -15.42 7.13
C MET A 1 -0.10 -15.01 7.48
N ASN A 2 0.90 -15.63 6.86
CA ASN A 2 2.32 -15.25 6.94
C ASN A 2 2.74 -14.28 5.81
N LEU A 3 3.95 -13.72 5.91
CA LEU A 3 4.46 -12.70 4.98
C LEU A 3 4.55 -13.19 3.53
N GLU A 4 5.06 -14.41 3.30
CA GLU A 4 5.19 -14.98 1.96
C GLU A 4 3.83 -15.11 1.25
N SER A 5 2.83 -15.61 1.98
CA SER A 5 1.47 -15.74 1.46
C SER A 5 0.84 -14.37 1.18
N ALA A 6 1.11 -13.37 2.04
CA ALA A 6 0.65 -12.00 1.84
C ALA A 6 1.26 -11.41 0.55
N ILE A 7 2.57 -11.55 0.35
CA ILE A 7 3.26 -11.07 -0.86
C ILE A 7 2.67 -11.73 -2.11
N ALA A 8 2.51 -13.06 -2.11
CA ALA A 8 1.92 -13.79 -3.24
C ALA A 8 0.49 -13.31 -3.54
N ARG A 9 -0.31 -13.02 -2.51
CA ARG A 9 -1.66 -12.50 -2.64
C ARG A 9 -1.69 -11.08 -3.22
N ILE A 10 -0.82 -10.20 -2.72
CA ILE A 10 -0.70 -8.82 -3.20
C ILE A 10 -0.33 -8.85 -4.68
N LYS A 11 0.73 -9.60 -5.05
CA LYS A 11 1.16 -9.76 -6.44
C LYS A 11 0.03 -10.23 -7.35
N LYS A 12 -0.69 -11.29 -6.95
CA LYS A 12 -1.82 -11.81 -7.72
C LYS A 12 -2.92 -10.75 -7.93
N SER A 13 -3.22 -9.95 -6.92
CA SER A 13 -4.26 -8.91 -7.01
C SER A 13 -3.79 -7.74 -7.85
N PHE A 14 -2.52 -7.36 -7.73
CA PHE A 14 -1.93 -6.24 -8.48
C PHE A 14 -1.70 -6.60 -9.95
N THR A 15 -1.41 -7.85 -10.28
CA THR A 15 -1.43 -8.31 -11.68
C THR A 15 -2.79 -8.07 -12.32
N LYS A 16 -3.89 -8.45 -11.64
CA LYS A 16 -5.24 -8.20 -12.15
C LYS A 16 -5.59 -6.71 -12.22
N LEU A 17 -5.19 -5.94 -11.21
CA LEU A 17 -5.32 -4.48 -11.20
C LEU A 17 -4.67 -3.89 -12.46
N ASN A 18 -3.43 -4.30 -12.75
CA ASN A 18 -2.65 -3.83 -13.88
C ASN A 18 -3.24 -4.29 -15.22
N GLU A 19 -3.77 -5.51 -15.30
CA GLU A 19 -4.49 -6.01 -16.48
C GLU A 19 -5.77 -5.20 -16.74
N ALA A 20 -6.57 -4.93 -15.71
CA ALA A 20 -7.80 -4.15 -15.81
C ALA A 20 -7.52 -2.68 -16.16
N TYR A 21 -6.43 -2.12 -15.62
CA TYR A 21 -6.00 -0.76 -15.94
C TYR A 21 -5.27 -0.67 -17.29
N GLY A 22 -4.67 -1.76 -17.77
CA GLY A 22 -3.90 -1.85 -19.00
C GLY A 22 -2.44 -1.39 -18.90
N ARG A 23 -1.96 -1.05 -17.71
CA ARG A 23 -0.55 -0.75 -17.37
C ARG A 23 -0.34 -0.88 -15.86
N PRO A 24 0.91 -0.94 -15.36
CA PRO A 24 1.17 -0.88 -13.93
C PRO A 24 0.52 0.36 -13.28
N VAL A 25 -0.30 0.14 -12.25
CA VAL A 25 -0.86 1.22 -11.41
C VAL A 25 0.11 1.56 -10.29
N PHE A 26 0.56 0.55 -9.56
CA PHE A 26 1.57 0.71 -8.51
C PHE A 26 2.82 -0.04 -8.96
N ASP A 27 3.86 0.71 -9.26
CA ASP A 27 5.17 0.21 -9.68
C ASP A 27 6.19 0.19 -8.54
N GLU A 28 5.80 0.71 -7.38
CA GLU A 28 6.55 0.66 -6.14
C GLU A 28 5.62 0.28 -4.99
N ILE A 29 5.99 -0.77 -4.24
CA ILE A 29 5.26 -1.24 -3.06
C ILE A 29 6.21 -1.56 -1.91
N ALA A 30 5.75 -1.34 -0.69
CA ALA A 30 6.47 -1.69 0.53
C ALA A 30 5.54 -2.26 1.59
N ILE A 31 5.97 -3.31 2.28
CA ILE A 31 5.30 -3.79 3.50
C ILE A 31 6.09 -3.29 4.69
N VAL A 32 5.42 -2.52 5.55
CA VAL A 32 6.00 -1.91 6.75
C VAL A 32 5.24 -2.33 8.00
N GLN A 33 5.96 -2.50 9.11
CA GLN A 33 5.38 -2.73 10.43
C GLN A 33 5.64 -1.52 11.33
N ALA A 34 4.59 -0.92 11.88
CA ALA A 34 4.68 0.13 12.88
C ALA A 34 5.02 -0.46 14.25
N THR A 35 6.11 0.00 14.85
CA THR A 35 6.52 -0.40 16.21
C THR A 35 5.93 0.53 17.27
N GLU A 36 6.14 0.22 18.56
CA GLU A 36 5.71 1.08 19.68
C GLU A 36 6.48 2.40 19.77
N VAL A 37 7.67 2.46 19.18
CA VAL A 37 8.60 3.58 19.35
C VAL A 37 8.64 4.45 18.09
N THR A 38 7.48 4.64 17.44
CA THR A 38 7.32 5.51 16.26
C THR A 38 8.23 5.19 15.05
N THR A 39 8.85 4.01 15.01
CA THR A 39 9.64 3.57 13.86
C THR A 39 8.84 2.61 12.99
N LEU A 40 9.01 2.71 11.67
CA LEU A 40 8.56 1.70 10.74
C LEU A 40 9.69 0.71 10.47
N SER A 41 9.40 -0.59 10.55
CA SER A 41 10.30 -1.65 10.11
C SER A 41 9.87 -2.11 8.73
N LEU A 42 10.74 -1.95 7.73
CA LEU A 42 10.54 -2.51 6.39
C LEU A 42 10.61 -4.04 6.46
N LYS A 43 9.61 -4.71 5.88
CA LYS A 43 9.51 -6.18 5.80
C LYS A 43 9.63 -6.68 4.37
N TYR A 44 9.22 -5.86 3.41
CA TYR A 44 9.28 -6.15 1.99
C TYR A 44 9.33 -4.85 1.21
N TYR A 45 10.08 -4.83 0.12
CA TYR A 45 10.10 -3.73 -0.85
C TYR A 45 10.18 -4.31 -2.26
N GLU A 46 9.48 -3.69 -3.20
CA GLU A 46 9.59 -3.93 -4.63
C GLU A 46 9.31 -2.62 -5.37
N GLY A 47 10.31 -2.08 -6.05
CA GLY A 47 10.19 -0.81 -6.77
C GLY A 47 11.54 -0.32 -7.31
N PRO A 48 11.55 0.77 -8.10
CA PRO A 48 12.75 1.28 -8.75
C PRO A 48 13.62 2.20 -7.88
N ARG A 49 13.14 2.64 -6.70
CA ARG A 49 13.76 3.70 -5.88
C ARG A 49 14.05 3.27 -4.43
N GLU A 50 14.52 2.04 -4.19
CA GLU A 50 14.66 1.48 -2.82
C GLU A 50 15.42 2.39 -1.85
N ALA A 51 16.55 2.95 -2.30
CA ALA A 51 17.38 3.80 -1.47
C ALA A 51 16.68 5.12 -1.08
N ASP A 52 15.99 5.75 -2.03
CA ASP A 52 15.27 7.01 -1.81
C ASP A 52 14.03 6.76 -0.93
N PHE A 53 13.28 5.69 -1.24
CA PHE A 53 12.13 5.26 -0.44
C PHE A 53 12.51 5.04 1.03
N LEU A 54 13.62 4.37 1.30
CA LEU A 54 14.09 4.13 2.67
C LEU A 54 14.44 5.42 3.42
N ASN A 55 14.95 6.44 2.72
CA ASN A 55 15.24 7.74 3.31
C ASN A 55 13.96 8.51 3.65
N GLU A 56 12.97 8.46 2.77
CA GLU A 56 11.67 9.15 2.89
C GLU A 56 10.72 8.45 3.88
N MET A 57 10.86 7.13 4.06
CA MET A 57 10.00 6.29 4.91
C MET A 57 9.86 6.81 6.36
N MET A 58 10.87 7.53 6.88
CA MET A 58 10.78 8.11 8.22
C MET A 58 9.78 9.28 8.29
N GLU A 59 9.74 10.14 7.28
CA GLU A 59 8.85 11.30 7.23
C GLU A 59 7.41 10.84 6.94
N ASP A 60 7.25 9.94 5.97
CA ASP A 60 5.98 9.32 5.59
C ASP A 60 5.35 8.52 6.75
N SER A 61 6.16 7.98 7.66
CA SER A 61 5.65 7.28 8.85
C SER A 61 4.81 8.16 9.75
N VAL A 62 5.10 9.46 9.80
CA VAL A 62 4.37 10.42 10.62
C VAL A 62 3.03 10.75 9.96
N ALA A 63 3.04 10.99 8.64
CA ALA A 63 1.82 11.27 7.87
C ALA A 63 0.86 10.08 7.89
N LEU A 64 1.35 8.87 7.61
CA LEU A 64 0.55 7.65 7.63
C LEU A 64 -0.08 7.39 9.01
N ARG A 65 0.63 7.66 10.11
CA ARG A 65 0.07 7.53 11.47
C ARG A 65 -1.06 8.52 11.73
N ASN A 66 -0.93 9.75 11.26
CA ASN A 66 -1.97 10.76 11.42
C ASN A 66 -3.24 10.39 10.64
N ASP A 67 -3.08 9.78 9.47
CA ASP A 67 -4.20 9.36 8.61
C ASP A 67 -4.87 8.06 9.09
N VAL A 68 -4.11 7.11 9.64
CA VAL A 68 -4.61 5.78 10.03
C VAL A 68 -5.13 5.75 11.48
N GLY A 69 -4.74 6.69 12.33
CA GLY A 69 -5.19 6.74 13.73
C GLY A 69 -4.53 5.69 14.64
N ASP A 70 -5.26 5.12 15.59
CA ASP A 70 -4.72 4.14 16.55
C ASP A 70 -4.48 2.78 15.90
N THR A 71 -3.32 2.65 15.25
CA THR A 71 -2.84 1.44 14.55
C THR A 71 -2.88 0.13 15.36
N ARG A 72 -3.06 0.20 16.70
CA ARG A 72 -3.18 -0.96 17.59
C ARG A 72 -4.51 -1.71 17.42
N ASN A 73 -5.56 -1.04 16.95
CA ASN A 73 -6.89 -1.63 16.77
C ASN A 73 -7.16 -2.12 15.35
N ASN A 74 -6.21 -1.93 14.43
CA ASN A 74 -6.44 -2.26 13.03
C ASN A 74 -6.42 -3.77 12.83
N LEU A 75 -7.55 -4.31 12.38
CA LEU A 75 -7.75 -5.74 12.19
C LEU A 75 -7.32 -6.23 10.80
N GLY A 76 -7.04 -5.32 9.86
CA GLY A 76 -6.74 -5.60 8.45
C GLY A 76 -7.86 -5.18 7.50
N GLY A 77 -7.48 -4.84 6.26
CA GLY A 77 -8.37 -4.48 5.16
C GLY A 77 -8.83 -3.03 5.10
N GLU A 78 -8.51 -2.21 6.10
CA GLU A 78 -8.60 -0.75 5.97
C GLU A 78 -7.66 -0.27 4.86
N PHE A 79 -8.08 0.71 4.06
CA PHE A 79 -7.26 1.25 2.97
C PHE A 79 -7.59 2.73 2.75
N GLY A 80 -6.65 3.43 2.12
CA GLY A 80 -6.81 4.84 1.78
C GLY A 80 -5.96 5.24 0.59
N PHE A 81 -6.35 6.34 -0.05
CA PHE A 81 -5.56 7.04 -1.07
C PHE A 81 -5.18 8.40 -0.49
N THR A 82 -3.91 8.78 -0.60
CA THR A 82 -3.50 10.12 -0.20
C THR A 82 -3.78 11.10 -1.33
N ARG A 83 -3.85 12.39 -0.99
CA ARG A 83 -4.05 13.47 -1.96
C ARG A 83 -2.74 14.08 -2.47
N GLU A 84 -1.61 13.70 -1.89
CA GLU A 84 -0.30 14.32 -2.13
C GLU A 84 0.61 13.50 -3.06
N GLY A 85 0.08 12.43 -3.64
CA GLY A 85 0.79 11.43 -4.43
C GLY A 85 1.39 11.93 -5.75
N GLY A 86 2.26 12.94 -5.74
CA GLY A 86 2.99 13.45 -6.91
C GLY A 86 4.43 12.93 -6.95
N GLY A 87 4.67 11.68 -6.55
CA GLY A 87 6.00 11.06 -6.59
C GLY A 87 6.90 11.28 -5.36
N GLU A 88 6.51 12.11 -4.39
CA GLU A 88 7.30 12.42 -3.17
C GLU A 88 6.66 11.88 -1.87
N GLY A 89 5.57 11.11 -1.96
CA GLY A 89 4.90 10.52 -0.79
C GLY A 89 4.06 9.29 -1.14
N ILE A 90 3.43 8.70 -0.13
CA ILE A 90 2.62 7.48 -0.29
C ILE A 90 1.37 7.75 -1.14
N ASP A 91 1.14 7.06 -2.26
CA ASP A 91 -0.09 7.25 -3.06
C ASP A 91 -1.32 6.54 -2.46
N ALA A 92 -1.13 5.33 -1.97
CA ALA A 92 -2.17 4.51 -1.37
C ALA A 92 -1.61 3.57 -0.30
N TYR A 93 -2.49 3.13 0.60
CA TYR A 93 -2.13 2.11 1.57
C TYR A 93 -3.24 1.07 1.77
N ILE A 94 -2.86 -0.12 2.21
CA ILE A 94 -3.75 -1.15 2.74
C ILE A 94 -3.20 -1.62 4.09
N CYS A 95 -3.99 -1.59 5.15
CA CYS A 95 -3.70 -2.28 6.39
C CYS A 95 -3.76 -3.79 6.14
N LEU A 96 -2.63 -4.48 6.26
CA LEU A 96 -2.56 -5.92 6.07
C LEU A 96 -2.93 -6.68 7.35
N GLY A 97 -2.86 -6.03 8.51
CA GLY A 97 -3.10 -6.60 9.82
C GLY A 97 -2.63 -5.65 10.93
N PRO A 98 -2.62 -6.09 12.19
CA PRO A 98 -2.27 -5.23 13.33
C PRO A 98 -0.92 -4.55 13.13
N ARG A 99 -0.96 -3.22 12.93
CA ARG A 99 0.22 -2.37 12.73
C ARG A 99 1.05 -2.71 11.49
N VAL A 100 0.52 -3.47 10.53
CA VAL A 100 1.21 -3.81 9.28
C VAL A 100 0.48 -3.17 8.11
N PHE A 101 1.22 -2.48 7.26
CA PHE A 101 0.70 -1.72 6.14
C PHE A 101 1.44 -2.07 4.86
N LEU A 102 0.68 -2.20 3.77
CA LEU A 102 1.17 -2.14 2.41
C LEU A 102 1.08 -0.68 1.96
N LEU A 103 2.21 -0.11 1.56
CA LEU A 103 2.30 1.19 0.91
C LEU A 103 2.44 0.94 -0.58
N CYS A 104 1.71 1.71 -1.39
CA CYS A 104 1.66 1.56 -2.84
C CYS A 104 1.87 2.93 -3.46
N ASN A 105 2.81 3.02 -4.39
CA ASN A 105 3.21 4.24 -5.09
C ASN A 105 3.21 4.03 -6.60
N ASN A 106 2.95 5.11 -7.34
CA ASN A 106 3.14 5.24 -8.76
C ASN A 106 4.24 6.27 -9.01
N THR A 107 5.38 5.82 -9.51
CA THR A 107 6.54 6.71 -9.70
C THR A 107 6.42 7.66 -10.90
N ALA A 108 5.37 7.52 -11.71
CA ALA A 108 5.19 8.27 -12.95
C ALA A 108 3.96 9.18 -12.98
N GLN A 109 2.92 8.87 -12.22
CA GLN A 109 1.62 9.56 -12.23
C GLN A 109 1.08 9.70 -10.82
N SER A 110 0.39 10.79 -10.56
CA SER A 110 -0.34 10.94 -9.31
C SER A 110 -1.64 10.17 -9.25
N MET A 111 -2.14 9.89 -8.05
CA MET A 111 -3.47 9.29 -7.89
C MET A 111 -4.59 10.15 -8.52
N GLU A 112 -4.43 11.48 -8.56
CA GLU A 112 -5.37 12.35 -9.28
C GLU A 112 -5.36 12.05 -10.79
N GLU A 113 -4.19 11.82 -11.38
CA GLU A 113 -4.06 11.48 -12.80
C GLU A 113 -4.52 10.06 -13.08
N VAL A 114 -4.20 9.10 -12.20
CA VAL A 114 -4.63 7.70 -12.31
C VAL A 114 -6.15 7.62 -12.28
N THR A 115 -6.80 8.32 -11.34
CA THR A 115 -8.26 8.26 -11.16
C THR A 115 -9.06 8.93 -12.27
N LYS A 116 -8.45 9.81 -13.08
CA LYS A 116 -9.07 10.41 -14.27
C LYS A 116 -9.16 9.44 -15.46
N ASP A 117 -8.37 8.37 -15.48
CA ASP A 117 -8.43 7.36 -16.53
C ASP A 117 -9.72 6.53 -16.37
N ALA A 118 -10.52 6.41 -17.43
CA ALA A 118 -11.79 5.68 -17.38
C ALA A 118 -11.63 4.20 -16.97
N ARG A 119 -10.45 3.61 -17.18
CA ARG A 119 -10.13 2.23 -16.78
C ARG A 119 -9.98 2.07 -15.28
N TRP A 120 -9.71 3.16 -14.55
CA TRP A 120 -9.60 3.15 -13.08
C TRP A 120 -10.85 2.60 -12.41
N LEU A 121 -12.04 2.93 -12.93
CA LEU A 121 -13.32 2.50 -12.36
C LEU A 121 -13.42 0.97 -12.26
N THR A 122 -12.91 0.26 -13.28
CA THR A 122 -12.84 -1.20 -13.30
C THR A 122 -11.67 -1.72 -12.47
N ALA A 123 -10.51 -1.07 -12.57
CA ALA A 123 -9.27 -1.50 -11.93
C ALA A 123 -9.36 -1.43 -10.39
N GLN A 124 -9.91 -0.35 -9.82
CA GLN A 124 -9.99 -0.14 -8.38
C GLN A 124 -10.72 -1.26 -7.63
N GLY A 125 -11.60 -2.00 -8.31
CA GLY A 125 -12.25 -3.19 -7.75
C GLY A 125 -11.25 -4.27 -7.32
N GLU A 126 -10.14 -4.44 -8.05
CA GLU A 126 -9.09 -5.39 -7.70
C GLU A 126 -8.27 -4.93 -6.49
N PHE A 127 -8.09 -3.62 -6.32
CA PHE A 127 -7.49 -3.06 -5.10
C PHE A 127 -8.39 -3.30 -3.88
N LEU A 128 -9.70 -3.07 -4.02
CA LEU A 128 -10.69 -3.38 -2.99
C LEU A 128 -10.74 -4.89 -2.67
N ASN A 129 -10.65 -5.76 -3.67
CA ASN A 129 -10.59 -7.21 -3.47
C ASN A 129 -9.35 -7.63 -2.68
N ALA A 130 -8.21 -6.95 -2.90
CA ALA A 130 -7.01 -7.18 -2.11
C ALA A 130 -7.24 -6.81 -0.64
N SER A 131 -7.79 -5.62 -0.36
CA SER A 131 -8.02 -5.17 1.01
C SER A 131 -9.03 -6.05 1.75
N GLN A 132 -10.14 -6.43 1.12
CA GLN A 132 -11.15 -7.33 1.71
C GLN A 132 -10.58 -8.70 2.11
N PHE A 133 -9.57 -9.18 1.38
CA PHE A 133 -8.91 -10.43 1.75
C PHE A 133 -8.16 -10.29 3.08
N PHE A 134 -7.44 -9.18 3.29
CA PHE A 134 -6.74 -8.92 4.55
C PHE A 134 -7.68 -8.59 5.71
N ALA A 135 -8.90 -8.12 5.43
CA ALA A 135 -9.96 -8.05 6.45
C ALA A 135 -10.38 -9.44 6.95
N SER A 136 -10.29 -10.46 6.09
CA SER A 136 -10.75 -11.84 6.40
C SER A 136 -9.62 -12.73 6.92
N ASP A 137 -8.40 -12.56 6.40
CA ASP A 137 -7.20 -13.27 6.82
C ASP A 137 -6.06 -12.25 6.94
N PRO A 138 -5.90 -11.60 8.11
CA PRO A 138 -4.86 -10.59 8.28
C PRO A 138 -3.46 -11.20 8.35
N LEU A 139 -2.46 -10.44 7.89
CA LEU A 139 -1.04 -10.75 8.08
C LEU A 139 -0.67 -10.66 9.56
N GLN A 140 0.01 -11.69 10.04
CA GLN A 140 0.56 -11.78 11.39
C GLN A 140 2.09 -11.80 11.28
N LEU A 141 2.77 -10.86 11.95
CA LEU A 141 4.23 -10.70 11.97
C LEU A 141 4.79 -10.76 13.39
#